data_AF-A0A530BN28-F1
#
_entry.id   AF-A0A530BN28-F1
#
_cell.length_a   1.000
_cell.length_b   1.000
_cell.length_c   1.000
_cell.angle_alpha   90.00
_cell.angle_beta   90.00
_cell.angle_gamma   90.00
#
_symmetry.space_group_name_H-M   'P 1'
#
loop_
_entity.id
_entity.type
_entity.pdbx_description
1 polymer ?
#
loop_
_entity_poly.entity_id
_entity_poly.type
_entity_poly.pdbx_seq_one_letter_code
_entity_poly.pdbx_strand_id
1 'polypeptide(L)' 'PEDVEVNKASGAKVAYFEGYLWDPPRAKEAIRQTATLAHAAGREVSMTLSDSFCVDRYRDEFLELMRSGTVD' A
#
# COMPACT_ATOMS: atom_id res chain seq x y z
N PRO A 1 -3.28 -5.99 -9.95
CA PRO A 1 -2.12 -5.16 -10.39
C PRO A 1 -2.37 -4.45 -11.72
N GLU A 2 -3.12 -5.09 -12.62
CA GLU A 2 -3.61 -4.54 -13.89
C GLU A 2 -4.37 -3.21 -13.74
N ASP A 3 -5.01 -2.96 -12.60
CA ASP A 3 -5.75 -1.73 -12.33
C ASP A 3 -4.87 -0.56 -11.86
N VAL A 4 -3.55 -0.77 -11.73
CA VAL A 4 -2.61 0.29 -11.33
C VAL A 4 -2.30 1.19 -12.52
N GLU A 5 -2.85 2.40 -12.51
CA GLU A 5 -2.53 3.43 -13.48
C GLU A 5 -1.19 4.12 -13.15
N VAL A 6 -0.15 3.81 -13.93
CA VAL A 6 1.24 4.27 -13.69
C VAL A 6 1.35 5.79 -13.53
N ASN A 7 0.64 6.55 -14.38
CA ASN A 7 0.67 8.02 -14.33
C ASN A 7 0.06 8.57 -13.04
N LYS A 8 -0.94 7.89 -12.46
CA LYS A 8 -1.54 8.30 -11.19
C LYS A 8 -0.64 7.92 -10.02
N ALA A 9 -0.10 6.70 -10.01
CA ALA A 9 0.78 6.22 -8.94
C ALA A 9 2.07 7.07 -8.80
N SER A 10 2.66 7.49 -9.92
CA SER A 10 3.87 8.34 -9.92
C SER A 10 3.60 9.85 -9.82
N GLY A 11 2.39 10.28 -10.22
CA GLY A 11 2.00 11.69 -10.27
C GLY A 11 1.37 12.23 -8.98
N ALA A 12 0.79 11.36 -8.14
CA ALA A 12 0.22 11.76 -6.86
C ALA A 12 1.33 12.14 -5.85
N LYS A 13 1.10 13.16 -5.03
CA LYS A 13 2.04 13.50 -3.94
C LYS A 13 2.10 12.40 -2.88
N VAL A 14 0.93 11.84 -2.56
CA VAL A 14 0.76 10.74 -1.62
C VAL A 14 -0.22 9.75 -2.22
N ALA A 15 0.13 8.46 -2.22
CA ALA A 15 -0.79 7.36 -2.50
C ALA A 15 -1.29 6.77 -1.18
N TYR A 16 -2.60 6.84 -0.92
CA TYR A 16 -3.21 6.32 0.30
C TYR A 16 -4.05 5.06 0.03
N PHE A 17 -3.98 4.06 0.91
CA PHE A 17 -4.79 2.85 0.80
C PHE A 17 -5.30 2.32 2.14
N GLU A 18 -6.29 1.43 2.06
CA GLU A 18 -6.93 0.78 3.21
C GLU A 18 -6.25 -0.54 3.57
N GLY A 19 -6.05 -0.80 4.86
CA GLY A 19 -5.65 -2.11 5.37
C GLY A 19 -6.62 -3.24 4.94
N TYR A 20 -7.91 -2.93 4.72
CA TYR A 20 -8.88 -3.89 4.17
C TYR A 20 -8.46 -4.53 2.84
N LEU A 21 -7.61 -3.86 2.04
CA LEU A 21 -7.07 -4.43 0.80
C LEU A 21 -6.08 -5.58 1.03
N TRP A 22 -5.79 -5.95 2.28
CA TRP A 22 -5.09 -7.19 2.59
C TRP A 22 -5.98 -8.44 2.57
N ASP A 23 -7.31 -8.31 2.66
CA ASP A 23 -8.23 -9.45 2.55
C ASP A 23 -8.30 -10.06 1.13
N PRO A 24 -8.44 -9.28 0.04
CA PRO A 24 -8.42 -9.83 -1.31
C PRO A 24 -6.98 -10.12 -1.80
N PRO A 25 -6.70 -11.32 -2.35
CA PRO A 25 -5.33 -11.77 -2.62
C PRO A 25 -4.58 -10.90 -3.64
N ARG A 26 -5.29 -10.36 -4.65
CA ARG A 26 -4.67 -9.59 -5.75
C ARG A 26 -4.44 -8.11 -5.44
N ALA A 27 -5.08 -7.57 -4.40
CA ALA A 27 -4.93 -6.17 -4.06
C ALA A 27 -3.57 -5.88 -3.41
N LYS A 28 -3.01 -6.82 -2.64
CA LYS A 28 -1.65 -6.72 -2.09
C LYS A 28 -0.61 -6.47 -3.19
N GLU A 29 -0.73 -7.15 -4.32
CA GLU A 29 0.17 -6.96 -5.49
C GLU A 29 0.03 -5.56 -6.08
N ALA A 30 -1.21 -5.06 -6.21
CA ALA A 30 -1.47 -3.72 -6.71
C ALA A 30 -0.91 -2.63 -5.79
N ILE A 31 -0.99 -2.81 -4.47
CA ILE A 31 -0.41 -1.89 -3.50
C ILE A 31 1.13 -1.89 -3.58
N ARG A 32 1.76 -3.06 -3.63
CA ARG A 32 3.23 -3.15 -3.78
C ARG A 32 3.72 -2.50 -5.08
N GLN A 33 2.99 -2.68 -6.18
CA GLN A 33 3.29 -2.02 -7.45
C GLN A 33 3.10 -0.50 -7.35
N THR A 34 2.02 -0.03 -6.73
CA THR A 34 1.77 1.39 -6.48
C THR A 34 2.89 2.02 -5.66
N ALA A 35 3.30 1.38 -4.57
CA ALA A 35 4.39 1.86 -3.71
C ALA A 35 5.71 1.95 -4.48
N THR A 36 6.06 0.89 -5.23
CA THR A 36 7.26 0.90 -6.09
C THR A 36 7.27 2.08 -7.06
N LEU A 37 6.14 2.36 -7.72
CA LEU A 37 6.02 3.45 -8.69
C LEU A 37 6.04 4.83 -8.02
N ALA A 38 5.39 4.97 -6.85
CA ALA A 38 5.35 6.19 -6.07
C ALA A 38 6.75 6.56 -5.57
N HIS A 39 7.45 5.63 -4.93
CA HIS A 39 8.81 5.84 -4.42
C HIS A 39 9.83 6.10 -5.52
N ALA A 40 9.72 5.41 -6.66
CA ALA A 40 10.57 5.69 -7.83
C ALA A 40 10.41 7.13 -8.35
N ALA A 41 9.26 7.76 -8.09
CA ALA A 41 8.97 9.16 -8.42
C ALA A 41 9.17 10.13 -7.24
N GLY A 42 9.74 9.68 -6.12
CA GLY A 42 9.94 10.48 -4.90
C GLY A 42 8.62 10.92 -4.25
N ARG A 43 7.61 10.06 -4.27
CA ARG A 43 6.29 10.26 -3.65
C ARG A 43 6.16 9.43 -2.39
N GLU A 44 5.21 9.81 -1.54
CA GLU A 44 4.94 9.10 -0.29
C GLU A 44 3.77 8.13 -0.44
N VAL A 45 3.75 7.11 0.40
CA VAL A 45 2.71 6.08 0.49
C VAL A 45 2.18 6.07 1.91
N SER A 46 0.88 6.21 2.06
CA SER A 46 0.20 6.21 3.37
C SER A 46 -0.81 5.07 3.45
N MET A 47 -1.09 4.59 4.66
CA MET A 47 -2.13 3.60 4.90
C MET A 47 -2.96 3.91 6.13
N THR A 48 -4.20 3.45 6.14
CA THR A 48 -4.94 3.22 7.39
C THR A 48 -4.83 1.77 7.82
N LEU A 49 -4.83 1.54 9.14
CA LEU A 49 -4.97 0.20 9.70
C LEU A 49 -6.40 -0.36 9.57
N SER A 50 -7.36 0.46 9.11
CA SER A 50 -8.76 0.13 8.83
C SER A 50 -9.58 -0.28 10.06
N ASP A 51 -9.36 -1.48 10.59
CA ASP A 51 -10.12 -2.07 11.70
C ASP A 51 -9.24 -2.96 12.56
N SER A 52 -9.58 -3.06 13.84
CA SER A 52 -8.87 -3.88 14.83
C SER A 52 -8.79 -5.37 14.47
N PHE A 53 -9.83 -5.97 13.88
CA PHE A 53 -9.79 -7.38 13.45
C PHE A 53 -8.96 -7.54 12.18
N CYS A 54 -8.99 -6.55 11.28
CA CYS A 54 -8.08 -6.51 10.12
C CYS A 54 -6.62 -6.46 10.56
N VAL A 55 -6.29 -5.61 11.54
CA VAL A 55 -4.96 -5.55 12.14
C VAL A 55 -4.57 -6.87 12.79
N ASP A 56 -5.48 -7.55 13.47
CA ASP A 56 -5.18 -8.84 14.07
C ASP A 56 -4.82 -9.90 13.02
N ARG A 57 -5.58 -9.95 11.91
CA ARG A 57 -5.32 -10.87 10.80
C ARG A 57 -3.97 -10.63 10.10
N TYR A 58 -3.54 -9.37 9.97
CA TYR A 58 -2.39 -8.99 9.14
C TYR A 58 -1.30 -8.23 9.88
N ARG A 59 -1.25 -8.35 11.20
CA ARG A 59 -0.34 -7.59 12.07
C ARG A 59 1.11 -7.60 11.57
N ASP A 60 1.63 -8.79 11.29
CA ASP A 60 3.02 -8.97 10.88
C ASP A 60 3.29 -8.36 9.50
N GLU A 61 2.33 -8.48 8.58
CA GLU A 61 2.45 -7.87 7.26
C GLU A 61 2.38 -6.35 7.32
N PHE A 62 1.49 -5.77 8.15
CA PHE A 62 1.43 -4.32 8.35
C PHE A 62 2.70 -3.77 9.00
N LEU A 63 3.24 -4.48 10.00
CA LEU A 63 4.54 -4.16 10.58
C LEU A 63 5.66 -4.19 9.54
N GLU A 64 5.64 -5.17 8.64
CA GLU A 64 6.62 -5.25 7.56
C GLU A 64 6.48 -4.08 6.58
N LEU A 65 5.26 -3.69 6.19
CA LEU A 65 5.05 -2.54 5.29
C LEU A 65 5.70 -1.26 5.82
N MET A 66 5.54 -0.99 7.12
CA MET A 66 6.13 0.18 7.77
C MET A 66 7.65 0.05 7.92
N ARG A 67 8.15 -1.12 8.30
CA ARG A 67 9.59 -1.33 8.54
C ARG A 67 10.41 -1.39 7.26
N SER A 68 9.84 -1.90 6.18
CA SER A 68 10.49 -2.00 4.89
C SER A 68 10.45 -0.69 4.11
N GLY A 69 9.71 0.32 4.59
CA GLY A 69 9.44 1.54 3.85
C GLY A 69 8.52 1.34 2.64
N THR A 70 7.68 0.30 2.63
CA THR A 70 6.59 0.21 1.62
C THR A 70 5.53 1.28 1.89
N VAL A 71 5.37 1.65 3.16
CA VAL A 71 4.57 2.78 3.66
C VAL A 71 5.50 3.69 4.45
N ASP A 72 5.31 5.00 4.32
CA ASP A 72 6.11 6.05 4.94
C ASP A 72 5.56 6.53 6.30
#